data_AF-A0A150REG7-F1
#
_entry.id   AF-A0A150REG7-F1
#
_cell.length_a   1.000
_cell.length_b   1.000
_cell.length_c   1.000
_cell.angle_alpha   90.00
_cell.angle_beta   90.00
_cell.angle_gamma   90.00
#
_symmetry.space_group_name_H-M   'P 1'
#
loop_
_entity.id
_entity.type
_entity.pdbx_description
1 polymer ?
#
loop_
_entity_poly.entity_id
_entity_poly.type
_entity_poly.pdbx_seq_one_letter_code
_entity_poly.pdbx_strand_id
1 'polypeptide(L)'
;MTAAPGTELVRIDTSVLHQSFEGWGTSLCWWAHHVGGWAEAKRNAVVEAVVDPVSGLGYNIFRYNIGGGENPSHEHMEKHREMPGFQGADGTFTWENDANQRAVLLRIAARGADLIFEAFSNSPPYWMTSSGCASGSGNGGDNLKADRYDDFAHYLTEVVRHYRDEHAITFRTLEPLNEPYANWWKSNGSQEGCHFDRASQEKIIQEVARQLASKGLGDTVVSASDENSMDDAVRNIGAFSSETLAAFQQINVHSYAGTQREELRRLATELGKRLWQSESGPLGQSLSDDTDAALFMAERIIRDLRELRAEAWVDWQSGDPSRSWASFTLNDSEQSCTPIKRFYMHAGFSRYIRPGATFVEVDSEDMVAAVSADGSSLTLVVRNGDRSASRGYTFDLTRLPTVGLAAEARRTSRTEDLERLPDTAIEDYRMTVTVPAFSVTTFVIPMP
;
A
#
# COMPACT_ATOMS: atom_id res chain seq x y z
N MET A 1 34.65 9.13 -9.19
CA MET A 1 34.53 10.60 -9.32
C MET A 1 34.88 11.32 -8.01
N THR A 2 35.07 12.64 -8.00
CA THR A 2 35.13 13.47 -6.78
C THR A 2 33.93 14.42 -6.71
N ALA A 3 33.46 14.76 -5.50
CA ALA A 3 32.40 15.74 -5.29
C ALA A 3 32.81 17.13 -5.78
N ALA A 4 31.84 17.89 -6.30
CA ALA A 4 31.99 19.34 -6.50
C ALA A 4 32.05 20.07 -5.14
N PRO A 5 32.68 21.25 -5.06
CA PRO A 5 32.76 22.02 -3.82
C PRO A 5 31.37 22.27 -3.20
N GLY A 6 31.24 22.01 -1.89
CA GLY A 6 29.99 22.21 -1.16
C GLY A 6 28.91 21.15 -1.41
N THR A 7 29.28 20.01 -2.02
CA THR A 7 28.35 18.90 -2.28
C THR A 7 28.85 17.58 -1.69
N GLU A 8 27.92 16.68 -1.40
CA GLU A 8 28.17 15.30 -1.03
C GLU A 8 28.26 14.42 -2.29
N LEU A 9 29.21 13.48 -2.35
CA LEU A 9 29.29 12.51 -3.45
C LEU A 9 28.30 11.37 -3.17
N VAL A 10 27.39 11.12 -4.11
CA VAL A 10 26.45 9.99 -4.08
C VAL A 10 26.67 9.14 -5.32
N ARG A 11 26.88 7.84 -5.16
CA ARG A 11 27.09 6.85 -6.22
C ARG A 11 25.81 6.07 -6.48
N ILE A 12 25.52 5.86 -7.76
CA ILE A 12 24.42 5.03 -8.22
C ILE A 12 25.00 3.88 -9.01
N ASP A 13 24.72 2.64 -8.64
CA ASP A 13 25.31 1.44 -9.26
C ASP A 13 24.25 0.50 -9.83
N THR A 14 24.06 0.55 -11.16
CA THR A 14 23.09 -0.30 -11.86
C THR A 14 23.51 -1.77 -11.99
N SER A 15 24.73 -2.13 -11.57
CA SER A 15 25.17 -3.53 -11.50
C SER A 15 24.77 -4.23 -10.20
N VAL A 16 24.34 -3.48 -9.19
CA VAL A 16 23.82 -4.01 -7.92
C VAL A 16 22.31 -3.89 -7.94
N LEU A 17 21.65 -4.97 -8.33
CA LEU A 17 20.19 -5.04 -8.45
C LEU A 17 19.55 -5.40 -7.10
N HIS A 18 18.33 -4.90 -6.90
CA HIS A 18 17.48 -5.23 -5.75
C HIS A 18 16.17 -5.85 -6.23
N GLN A 19 15.03 -5.42 -5.68
CA GLN A 19 13.72 -5.95 -6.05
C GLN A 19 13.22 -5.40 -7.40
N SER A 20 12.49 -6.24 -8.13
CA SER A 20 11.60 -5.79 -9.21
C SER A 20 10.29 -5.32 -8.60
N PHE A 21 9.78 -4.19 -9.08
CA PHE A 21 8.67 -3.50 -8.47
C PHE A 21 7.35 -3.78 -9.19
N GLU A 22 6.36 -4.27 -8.46
CA GLU A 22 5.01 -4.55 -8.95
C GLU A 22 4.15 -3.29 -8.99
N GLY A 23 4.42 -2.31 -8.12
CA GLY A 23 3.83 -0.99 -8.22
C GLY A 23 3.33 -0.39 -6.92
N TRP A 24 2.41 0.56 -7.08
CA TRP A 24 1.92 1.44 -6.03
C TRP A 24 0.42 1.25 -5.85
N GLY A 25 -0.05 1.35 -4.62
CA GLY A 25 -1.45 1.14 -4.33
C GLY A 25 -2.04 1.93 -3.19
N THR A 26 -3.33 1.71 -3.01
CA THR A 26 -4.10 2.15 -1.85
C THR A 26 -5.05 1.04 -1.42
N SER A 27 -5.38 0.98 -0.13
CA SER A 27 -6.62 0.32 0.28
C SER A 27 -7.83 1.09 -0.25
N LEU A 28 -8.91 0.38 -0.55
CA LEU A 28 -10.22 0.97 -0.84
C LEU A 28 -11.01 1.26 0.45
N CYS A 29 -10.55 0.75 1.60
CA CYS A 29 -10.97 1.26 2.90
C CYS A 29 -10.62 2.75 3.02
N TRP A 30 -11.43 3.59 3.66
CA TRP A 30 -12.89 3.58 3.46
C TRP A 30 -13.34 4.65 2.48
N TRP A 31 -12.37 5.39 1.92
CA TRP A 31 -12.63 6.45 0.97
C TRP A 31 -13.44 5.97 -0.23
N ALA A 32 -13.25 4.73 -0.69
CA ALA A 32 -14.01 4.18 -1.81
C ALA A 32 -15.47 3.91 -1.42
N HIS A 33 -15.73 3.43 -0.21
CA HIS A 33 -17.10 3.31 0.33
C HIS A 33 -17.77 4.67 0.50
N HIS A 34 -16.99 5.69 0.87
CA HIS A 34 -17.47 7.06 0.96
C HIS A 34 -17.83 7.64 -0.43
N VAL A 35 -16.86 7.77 -1.33
CA VAL A 35 -17.07 8.43 -2.64
C VAL A 35 -17.86 7.58 -3.62
N GLY A 36 -17.97 6.28 -3.37
CA GLY A 36 -18.77 5.37 -4.18
C GLY A 36 -20.25 5.76 -4.26
N GLY A 37 -20.77 6.42 -3.22
CA GLY A 37 -22.13 6.95 -3.18
C GLY A 37 -22.33 8.31 -3.84
N TRP A 38 -21.27 8.93 -4.37
CA TRP A 38 -21.38 10.18 -5.14
C TRP A 38 -21.95 9.92 -6.55
N ALA A 39 -22.38 10.98 -7.22
CA ALA A 39 -22.78 10.91 -8.62
C ALA A 39 -21.64 10.29 -9.46
N GLU A 40 -21.98 9.46 -10.44
CA GLU A 40 -21.02 8.67 -11.21
C GLU A 40 -19.87 9.52 -11.77
N ALA A 41 -20.17 10.64 -12.42
CA ALA A 41 -19.14 11.52 -12.97
C ALA A 41 -18.17 12.07 -11.90
N LYS A 42 -18.67 12.30 -10.69
CA LYS A 42 -17.90 12.81 -9.55
C LYS A 42 -17.03 11.73 -8.92
N ARG A 43 -17.61 10.55 -8.66
CA ARG A 43 -16.85 9.35 -8.24
C ARG A 43 -15.74 9.02 -9.24
N ASN A 44 -16.06 9.02 -10.54
CA ASN A 44 -15.10 8.70 -11.58
C ASN A 44 -13.94 9.70 -11.61
N ALA A 45 -14.16 10.99 -11.33
CA ALA A 45 -13.08 11.97 -11.20
C ALA A 45 -12.13 11.65 -10.03
N VAL A 46 -12.64 11.15 -8.90
CA VAL A 46 -11.79 10.67 -7.80
C VAL A 46 -10.98 9.45 -8.23
N VAL A 47 -11.59 8.51 -8.96
CA VAL A 47 -10.86 7.36 -9.50
C VAL A 47 -9.74 7.80 -10.44
N GLU A 48 -9.98 8.75 -11.34
CA GLU A 48 -8.92 9.30 -12.22
C GLU A 48 -7.77 9.91 -11.42
N ALA A 49 -8.07 10.63 -10.34
CA ALA A 49 -7.03 11.17 -9.46
C ALA A 49 -6.13 10.07 -8.85
N VAL A 50 -6.62 8.84 -8.69
CA VAL A 50 -5.85 7.72 -8.14
C VAL A 50 -5.14 6.93 -9.25
N VAL A 51 -5.83 6.59 -10.33
CA VAL A 51 -5.33 5.63 -11.34
C VAL A 51 -4.53 6.26 -12.48
N ASP A 52 -4.74 7.54 -12.77
CA ASP A 52 -4.14 8.15 -13.97
C ASP A 52 -2.64 8.42 -13.76
N PRO A 53 -1.74 7.86 -14.60
CA PRO A 53 -0.29 7.97 -14.38
C PRO A 53 0.29 9.31 -14.81
N VAL A 54 -0.49 10.18 -15.47
CA VAL A 54 -0.03 11.47 -15.96
C VAL A 54 -0.43 12.59 -15.01
N SER A 55 -1.71 12.60 -14.63
CA SER A 55 -2.36 13.66 -13.84
C SER A 55 -2.78 13.21 -12.45
N GLY A 56 -2.94 11.90 -12.22
CA GLY A 56 -3.31 11.26 -10.95
C GLY A 56 -2.12 10.65 -10.20
N LEU A 57 -2.35 9.72 -9.29
CA LEU A 57 -1.28 9.00 -8.59
C LEU A 57 -0.67 7.89 -9.45
N GLY A 58 -1.34 7.43 -10.50
CA GLY A 58 -0.86 6.32 -11.31
C GLY A 58 -0.80 5.00 -10.56
N TYR A 59 -1.56 4.83 -9.47
CA TYR A 59 -1.62 3.58 -8.73
C TYR A 59 -2.18 2.46 -9.59
N ASN A 60 -1.66 1.26 -9.40
CA ASN A 60 -2.04 0.05 -10.11
C ASN A 60 -2.39 -1.12 -9.17
N ILE A 61 -2.23 -0.94 -7.86
CA ILE A 61 -2.56 -1.94 -6.84
C ILE A 61 -3.73 -1.45 -5.99
N PHE A 62 -4.76 -2.28 -5.81
CA PHE A 62 -5.95 -1.91 -5.05
C PHE A 62 -6.39 -3.05 -4.13
N ARG A 63 -6.44 -2.77 -2.82
CA ARG A 63 -6.91 -3.71 -1.80
C ARG A 63 -8.39 -3.47 -1.51
N TYR A 64 -9.25 -4.41 -1.85
CA TYR A 64 -10.70 -4.37 -1.63
C TYR A 64 -11.07 -5.03 -0.30
N ASN A 65 -11.73 -4.31 0.60
CA ASN A 65 -12.15 -4.87 1.89
C ASN A 65 -13.48 -5.61 1.75
N ILE A 66 -13.45 -6.90 2.03
CA ILE A 66 -14.63 -7.73 2.26
C ILE A 66 -15.11 -7.45 3.69
N GLY A 67 -16.10 -6.57 3.81
CA GLY A 67 -16.64 -6.13 5.10
C GLY A 67 -17.21 -7.28 5.93
N GLY A 68 -17.10 -7.16 7.26
CA GLY A 68 -17.81 -8.05 8.19
C GLY A 68 -19.27 -7.63 8.35
N GLY A 69 -19.56 -6.34 8.18
CA GLY A 69 -20.82 -5.77 8.64
C GLY A 69 -20.90 -5.75 10.16
N GLU A 70 -21.83 -4.98 10.71
CA GLU A 70 -21.99 -4.85 12.15
C GLU A 70 -23.39 -5.25 12.60
N ASN A 71 -23.49 -5.60 13.86
CA ASN A 71 -24.73 -5.86 14.54
C ASN A 71 -25.61 -4.60 14.49
N PRO A 72 -26.86 -4.69 13.99
CA PRO A 72 -27.75 -3.54 13.91
C PRO A 72 -28.05 -2.84 15.25
N SER A 73 -27.78 -3.48 16.40
CA SER A 73 -27.90 -2.84 17.72
C SER A 73 -26.67 -2.02 18.13
N HIS A 74 -25.61 -2.00 17.33
CA HIS A 74 -24.36 -1.30 17.59
C HIS A 74 -24.24 -0.06 16.70
N GLU A 75 -23.92 1.08 17.30
CA GLU A 75 -23.75 2.38 16.61
C GLU A 75 -22.44 3.06 17.06
N HIS A 76 -21.33 2.34 16.98
CA HIS A 76 -20.03 2.79 17.52
C HIS A 76 -18.95 3.03 16.46
N MET A 77 -19.09 2.49 15.25
CA MET A 77 -18.14 2.73 14.18
C MET A 77 -18.35 4.11 13.57
N GLU A 78 -17.26 4.79 13.20
CA GLU A 78 -17.40 6.09 12.56
C GLU A 78 -18.00 5.95 11.15
N LYS A 79 -18.55 7.07 10.66
CA LYS A 79 -19.18 7.14 9.33
C LYS A 79 -18.24 6.58 8.25
N HIS A 80 -18.77 5.68 7.42
CA HIS A 80 -18.07 4.96 6.35
C HIS A 80 -17.09 3.87 6.78
N ARG A 81 -16.77 3.73 8.08
CA ARG A 81 -15.88 2.68 8.59
C ARG A 81 -16.58 1.34 8.82
N GLU A 82 -17.91 1.37 8.91
CA GLU A 82 -18.75 0.17 8.94
C GLU A 82 -19.00 -0.31 7.51
N MET A 83 -18.28 -1.37 7.12
CA MET A 83 -18.35 -1.91 5.77
C MET A 83 -19.46 -2.95 5.66
N PRO A 84 -20.37 -2.87 4.67
CA PRO A 84 -21.44 -3.85 4.55
C PRO A 84 -20.89 -5.26 4.28
N GLY A 85 -21.31 -6.24 5.09
CA GLY A 85 -21.02 -7.66 4.84
C GLY A 85 -21.95 -8.26 3.79
N PHE A 86 -21.50 -9.30 3.08
CA PHE A 86 -22.27 -9.94 2.00
C PHE A 86 -23.21 -11.06 2.47
N GLN A 87 -23.11 -11.52 3.72
CA GLN A 87 -23.85 -12.70 4.19
C GLN A 87 -24.55 -12.45 5.53
N GLY A 88 -25.84 -12.81 5.61
CA GLY A 88 -26.62 -12.81 6.84
C GLY A 88 -26.37 -14.05 7.70
N ALA A 89 -26.79 -14.00 8.97
CA ALA A 89 -26.68 -15.13 9.91
C ALA A 89 -27.53 -16.36 9.52
N ASP A 90 -28.47 -16.19 8.59
CA ASP A 90 -29.25 -17.27 7.96
C ASP A 90 -28.48 -17.98 6.83
N GLY A 91 -27.28 -17.51 6.49
CA GLY A 91 -26.43 -18.03 5.43
C GLY A 91 -26.70 -17.41 4.05
N THR A 92 -27.68 -16.52 3.92
CA THR A 92 -28.06 -15.92 2.63
C THR A 92 -27.04 -14.85 2.22
N PHE A 93 -26.54 -14.94 0.98
CA PHE A 93 -25.71 -13.90 0.37
C PHE A 93 -26.58 -12.81 -0.28
N THR A 94 -26.24 -11.55 -0.02
CA THR A 94 -26.84 -10.36 -0.63
C THR A 94 -25.76 -9.61 -1.40
N TRP A 95 -25.61 -9.91 -2.69
CA TRP A 95 -24.53 -9.39 -3.54
C TRP A 95 -24.62 -7.89 -3.82
N GLU A 96 -25.80 -7.31 -3.62
CA GLU A 96 -26.05 -5.88 -3.75
C GLU A 96 -25.36 -5.07 -2.63
N ASN A 97 -25.03 -5.70 -1.50
CA ASN A 97 -24.31 -5.06 -0.39
C ASN A 97 -22.96 -4.49 -0.86
N ASP A 98 -22.48 -3.45 -0.17
CA ASP A 98 -21.25 -2.73 -0.50
C ASP A 98 -21.20 -2.15 -1.94
N ALA A 99 -22.36 -1.67 -2.43
CA ALA A 99 -22.47 -1.04 -3.75
C ALA A 99 -21.48 0.11 -3.98
N ASN A 100 -21.12 0.86 -2.94
CA ASN A 100 -20.25 2.02 -3.05
C ASN A 100 -18.80 1.64 -3.35
N GLN A 101 -18.18 0.79 -2.52
CA GLN A 101 -16.79 0.36 -2.76
C GLN A 101 -16.70 -0.44 -4.06
N ARG A 102 -17.70 -1.30 -4.36
CA ARG A 102 -17.80 -2.03 -5.62
C ARG A 102 -17.83 -1.08 -6.83
N ALA A 103 -18.59 0.01 -6.77
CA ALA A 103 -18.66 0.97 -7.87
C ALA A 103 -17.31 1.64 -8.18
N VAL A 104 -16.50 1.90 -7.14
CA VAL A 104 -15.13 2.39 -7.31
C VAL A 104 -14.23 1.31 -7.91
N LEU A 105 -14.27 0.08 -7.37
CA LEU A 105 -13.47 -1.05 -7.87
C LEU A 105 -13.77 -1.36 -9.34
N LEU A 106 -15.04 -1.41 -9.75
CA LEU A 106 -15.44 -1.63 -11.13
C LEU A 106 -14.96 -0.51 -12.06
N ARG A 107 -14.99 0.75 -11.59
CA ARG A 107 -14.47 1.89 -12.36
C ARG A 107 -12.96 1.79 -12.55
N ILE A 108 -12.23 1.35 -11.53
CA ILE A 108 -10.79 1.08 -11.59
C ILE A 108 -10.52 -0.05 -12.58
N ALA A 109 -11.21 -1.19 -12.46
CA ALA A 109 -11.05 -2.34 -13.35
C ALA A 109 -11.30 -2.00 -14.83
N ALA A 110 -12.23 -1.07 -15.11
CA ALA A 110 -12.49 -0.58 -16.46
C ALA A 110 -11.32 0.21 -17.09
N ARG A 111 -10.25 0.55 -16.34
CA ARG A 111 -9.02 1.14 -16.89
C ARG A 111 -8.15 0.12 -17.64
N GLY A 112 -8.32 -1.18 -17.40
CA GLY A 112 -7.68 -2.23 -18.17
C GLY A 112 -6.41 -2.80 -17.55
N ALA A 113 -5.40 -3.05 -18.38
CA ALA A 113 -4.24 -3.88 -18.06
C ALA A 113 -3.34 -3.29 -16.96
N ASP A 114 -2.46 -4.16 -16.43
CA ASP A 114 -1.45 -3.87 -15.41
C ASP A 114 -1.98 -3.52 -14.00
N LEU A 115 -3.25 -3.81 -13.75
CA LEU A 115 -3.88 -3.70 -12.44
C LEU A 115 -3.71 -4.98 -11.62
N ILE A 116 -3.43 -4.82 -10.33
CA ILE A 116 -3.38 -5.91 -9.35
C ILE A 116 -4.47 -5.63 -8.31
N PHE A 117 -5.35 -6.60 -8.12
CA PHE A 117 -6.36 -6.56 -7.08
C PHE A 117 -6.01 -7.55 -5.98
N GLU A 118 -6.08 -7.10 -4.73
CA GLU A 118 -6.10 -7.95 -3.55
C GLU A 118 -7.46 -7.80 -2.87
N ALA A 119 -8.05 -8.91 -2.43
CA ALA A 119 -9.15 -8.85 -1.48
C ALA A 119 -8.58 -9.06 -0.07
N PHE A 120 -9.10 -8.34 0.92
CA PHE A 120 -8.73 -8.55 2.31
C PHE A 120 -9.93 -8.39 3.25
N SER A 121 -9.78 -8.74 4.53
CA SER A 121 -10.84 -8.56 5.52
C SER A 121 -10.31 -8.03 6.84
N ASN A 122 -10.93 -6.96 7.35
CA ASN A 122 -10.64 -6.44 8.67
C ASN A 122 -11.25 -7.29 9.80
N SER A 123 -12.37 -7.96 9.55
CA SER A 123 -13.07 -8.77 10.53
C SER A 123 -14.00 -9.79 9.87
N PRO A 124 -14.18 -10.97 10.49
CA PRO A 124 -15.32 -11.83 10.17
C PRO A 124 -16.66 -11.10 10.33
N PRO A 125 -17.73 -11.60 9.67
CA PRO A 125 -19.08 -11.12 9.95
C PRO A 125 -19.43 -11.17 11.42
N TYR A 126 -20.04 -10.10 11.96
CA TYR A 126 -20.28 -9.97 13.41
C TYR A 126 -21.01 -11.18 14.02
N TRP A 127 -21.87 -11.86 13.25
CA TRP A 127 -22.62 -13.03 13.72
C TRP A 127 -21.76 -14.30 13.81
N MET A 128 -20.61 -14.34 13.11
CA MET A 128 -19.58 -15.37 13.27
C MET A 128 -18.67 -15.08 14.48
N THR A 129 -18.68 -13.87 15.03
CA THR A 129 -17.80 -13.50 16.15
C THR A 129 -18.38 -13.89 17.52
N SER A 130 -17.50 -14.12 18.48
CA SER A 130 -17.82 -14.46 19.87
C SER A 130 -18.45 -13.28 20.61
N SER A 131 -18.02 -12.06 20.32
CA SER A 131 -18.60 -10.84 20.89
C SER A 131 -19.92 -10.41 20.25
N GLY A 132 -20.26 -10.94 19.07
CA GLY A 132 -21.36 -10.43 18.27
C GLY A 132 -21.08 -9.05 17.66
N CYS A 133 -19.81 -8.67 17.57
CA CYS A 133 -19.33 -7.37 17.11
C CYS A 133 -18.12 -7.53 16.17
N ALA A 134 -18.08 -6.73 15.10
CA ALA A 134 -17.00 -6.78 14.09
C ALA A 134 -15.79 -5.90 14.44
N SER A 135 -15.86 -5.09 15.51
CA SER A 135 -14.72 -4.28 15.99
C SER A 135 -13.76 -5.01 16.93
N GLY A 136 -14.11 -6.22 17.36
CA GLY A 136 -13.24 -7.09 18.16
C GLY A 136 -13.92 -7.73 19.37
N SER A 137 -13.13 -8.36 20.22
CA SER A 137 -13.58 -9.05 21.42
C SER A 137 -13.61 -8.11 22.65
N GLY A 138 -14.21 -8.52 23.76
CA GLY A 138 -14.23 -7.68 24.97
C GLY A 138 -12.85 -7.43 25.59
N ASN A 139 -11.89 -8.33 25.37
CA ASN A 139 -10.57 -8.30 25.99
C ASN A 139 -9.41 -8.06 24.99
N GLY A 140 -9.68 -8.07 23.68
CA GLY A 140 -8.64 -7.96 22.65
C GLY A 140 -7.99 -9.27 22.26
N GLY A 141 -8.55 -10.42 22.66
CA GLY A 141 -8.16 -11.74 22.17
C GLY A 141 -9.01 -12.23 20.99
N ASP A 142 -8.84 -13.48 20.59
CA ASP A 142 -9.57 -14.12 19.48
C ASP A 142 -11.07 -13.81 19.52
N ASN A 143 -11.58 -13.33 18.38
CA ASN A 143 -13.00 -12.98 18.27
C ASN A 143 -13.78 -13.86 17.30
N LEU A 144 -13.16 -14.66 16.44
CA LEU A 144 -13.90 -15.66 15.64
C LEU A 144 -14.33 -16.84 16.54
N LYS A 145 -15.59 -17.29 16.43
CA LYS A 145 -16.04 -18.49 17.15
C LYS A 145 -15.23 -19.72 16.71
N ALA A 146 -14.91 -20.58 17.66
CA ALA A 146 -14.05 -21.75 17.42
C ALA A 146 -14.58 -22.71 16.34
N ASP A 147 -15.89 -22.74 16.11
CA ASP A 147 -16.60 -23.56 15.15
C ASP A 147 -16.94 -22.83 13.83
N ARG A 148 -16.31 -21.69 13.53
CA ARG A 148 -16.64 -20.84 12.35
C ARG A 148 -15.46 -20.54 11.41
N TYR A 149 -14.36 -21.28 11.50
CA TYR A 149 -13.20 -21.07 10.63
C TYR A 149 -13.49 -21.47 9.17
N ASP A 150 -14.19 -22.58 8.98
CA ASP A 150 -14.68 -23.04 7.68
C ASP A 150 -15.74 -22.10 7.11
N ASP A 151 -16.66 -21.62 7.94
CA ASP A 151 -17.67 -20.64 7.52
C ASP A 151 -17.05 -19.30 7.11
N PHE A 152 -16.07 -18.79 7.86
CA PHE A 152 -15.43 -17.53 7.52
C PHE A 152 -14.59 -17.64 6.24
N ALA A 153 -13.81 -18.72 6.09
CA ALA A 153 -13.12 -18.97 4.83
C ALA A 153 -14.08 -19.16 3.65
N HIS A 154 -15.24 -19.79 3.89
CA HIS A 154 -16.29 -19.91 2.88
C HIS A 154 -16.81 -18.54 2.47
N TYR A 155 -17.15 -17.69 3.43
CA TYR A 155 -17.58 -16.32 3.20
C TYR A 155 -16.62 -15.55 2.30
N LEU A 156 -15.33 -15.50 2.66
CA LEU A 156 -14.31 -14.77 1.90
C LEU A 156 -14.16 -15.32 0.47
N THR A 157 -14.06 -16.64 0.34
CA THR A 157 -13.81 -17.28 -0.96
C THR A 157 -15.06 -17.29 -1.87
N GLU A 158 -16.27 -17.24 -1.33
CA GLU A 158 -17.50 -17.01 -2.12
C GLU A 158 -17.54 -15.60 -2.69
N VAL A 159 -17.14 -14.58 -1.92
CA VAL A 159 -17.05 -13.19 -2.43
C VAL A 159 -16.00 -13.11 -3.54
N VAL A 160 -14.81 -13.69 -3.34
CA VAL A 160 -13.79 -13.76 -4.40
C VAL A 160 -14.32 -14.46 -5.66
N ARG A 161 -15.03 -15.59 -5.50
CA ARG A 161 -15.65 -16.29 -6.63
C ARG A 161 -16.68 -15.43 -7.36
N HIS A 162 -17.56 -14.76 -6.62
CA HIS A 162 -18.59 -13.90 -7.19
C HIS A 162 -17.99 -12.78 -8.03
N TYR A 163 -16.96 -12.09 -7.53
CA TYR A 163 -16.29 -11.02 -8.29
C TYR A 163 -15.59 -11.54 -9.55
N ARG A 164 -14.99 -12.74 -9.51
CA ARG A 164 -14.41 -13.37 -10.71
C ARG A 164 -15.50 -13.68 -11.74
N ASP A 165 -16.57 -14.33 -11.31
CA ASP A 165 -17.57 -14.91 -12.22
C ASP A 165 -18.55 -13.83 -12.77
N GLU A 166 -18.98 -12.88 -11.94
CA GLU A 166 -20.01 -11.89 -12.28
C GLU A 166 -19.44 -10.51 -12.69
N HIS A 167 -18.19 -10.22 -12.31
CA HIS A 167 -17.56 -8.91 -12.57
C HIS A 167 -16.27 -9.00 -13.38
N ALA A 168 -15.80 -10.20 -13.72
CA ALA A 168 -14.51 -10.42 -14.38
C ALA A 168 -13.32 -9.80 -13.63
N ILE A 169 -13.44 -9.67 -12.30
CA ILE A 169 -12.36 -9.20 -11.43
C ILE A 169 -11.70 -10.41 -10.78
N THR A 170 -10.46 -10.68 -11.18
CA THR A 170 -9.63 -11.69 -10.51
C THR A 170 -8.79 -11.00 -9.45
N PHE A 171 -9.08 -11.30 -8.18
CA PHE A 171 -8.17 -10.96 -7.10
C PHE A 171 -6.96 -11.87 -7.18
N ARG A 172 -5.76 -11.30 -7.29
CA ARG A 172 -4.51 -12.06 -7.32
C ARG A 172 -4.21 -12.68 -5.96
N THR A 173 -4.53 -11.95 -4.90
CA THR A 173 -4.38 -12.40 -3.51
C THR A 173 -5.66 -12.22 -2.70
N LEU A 174 -5.86 -13.11 -1.73
CA LEU A 174 -6.84 -12.98 -0.66
C LEU A 174 -6.11 -13.03 0.69
N GLU A 175 -6.17 -11.93 1.44
CA GLU A 175 -5.65 -11.80 2.80
C GLU A 175 -6.80 -11.93 3.81
N PRO A 176 -6.91 -13.02 4.58
CA PRO A 176 -8.04 -13.19 5.50
C PRO A 176 -8.02 -12.28 6.73
N LEU A 177 -6.93 -11.57 7.00
CA LEU A 177 -6.69 -10.90 8.27
C LEU A 177 -6.13 -9.48 8.09
N ASN A 178 -6.33 -8.62 9.08
CA ASN A 178 -5.71 -7.30 9.13
C ASN A 178 -5.19 -7.04 10.54
N GLU A 179 -3.89 -6.78 10.68
CA GLU A 179 -3.20 -6.60 11.96
C GLU A 179 -3.58 -7.65 13.03
N PRO A 180 -3.53 -8.95 12.70
CA PRO A 180 -4.16 -9.98 13.52
C PRO A 180 -3.56 -10.14 14.91
N TYR A 181 -2.25 -9.92 15.09
CA TYR A 181 -1.63 -10.11 16.41
C TYR A 181 -1.88 -8.95 17.38
N ALA A 182 -2.44 -7.86 16.89
CA ALA A 182 -2.77 -6.69 17.69
C ALA A 182 -3.82 -7.00 18.77
N ASN A 183 -3.56 -6.64 20.02
CA ASN A 183 -4.51 -6.85 21.13
C ASN A 183 -5.41 -5.62 21.41
N TRP A 184 -5.39 -4.62 20.53
CA TRP A 184 -6.23 -3.42 20.64
C TRP A 184 -7.58 -3.54 19.95
N TRP A 185 -7.81 -4.59 19.15
CA TRP A 185 -9.11 -4.87 18.52
C TRP A 185 -10.14 -5.29 19.57
N LYS A 186 -10.96 -4.34 20.00
CA LYS A 186 -11.95 -4.53 21.06
C LYS A 186 -13.34 -4.16 20.61
N SER A 187 -14.33 -4.90 21.12
CA SER A 187 -15.75 -4.61 20.90
C SER A 187 -16.09 -3.16 21.25
N ASN A 188 -16.96 -2.54 20.47
CA ASN A 188 -17.27 -1.10 20.51
C ASN A 188 -16.13 -0.18 20.07
N GLY A 189 -15.20 -0.69 19.26
CA GLY A 189 -14.17 0.11 18.58
C GLY A 189 -14.75 0.98 17.46
N SER A 190 -13.99 1.98 17.01
CA SER A 190 -14.44 2.92 15.97
C SER A 190 -14.39 2.35 14.54
N GLN A 191 -13.91 1.12 14.35
CA GLN A 191 -13.76 0.44 13.06
C GLN A 191 -13.82 -1.09 13.20
N GLU A 192 -13.95 -1.79 12.08
CA GLU A 192 -13.74 -3.25 11.99
C GLU A 192 -12.31 -3.63 12.41
N GLY A 193 -12.19 -4.78 13.07
CA GLY A 193 -10.92 -5.34 13.50
C GLY A 193 -11.10 -6.62 14.30
N CYS A 194 -10.22 -7.60 14.12
CA CYS A 194 -10.31 -8.86 14.83
C CYS A 194 -8.92 -9.39 15.17
N HIS A 195 -8.65 -9.58 16.47
CA HIS A 195 -7.45 -10.28 16.91
C HIS A 195 -7.52 -11.76 16.50
N PHE A 196 -6.37 -12.28 16.06
CA PHE A 196 -6.10 -13.70 15.88
C PHE A 196 -4.74 -14.04 16.48
N ASP A 197 -4.75 -14.86 17.52
CA ASP A 197 -3.58 -15.55 18.04
C ASP A 197 -2.92 -16.37 16.92
N ARG A 198 -1.62 -16.63 17.02
CA ARG A 198 -0.85 -17.32 15.97
C ARG A 198 -1.51 -18.62 15.49
N ALA A 199 -1.93 -19.48 16.42
CA ALA A 199 -2.57 -20.75 16.08
C ALA A 199 -3.91 -20.56 15.35
N SER A 200 -4.58 -19.44 15.59
CA SER A 200 -5.83 -19.05 14.94
C SER A 200 -5.56 -18.47 13.55
N GLN A 201 -4.48 -17.69 13.38
CA GLN A 201 -3.99 -17.26 12.07
C GLN A 201 -3.67 -18.48 11.17
N GLU A 202 -2.92 -19.45 11.69
CA GLU A 202 -2.57 -20.67 10.93
C GLU A 202 -3.82 -21.41 10.42
N LYS A 203 -4.83 -21.60 11.29
CA LYS A 203 -6.07 -22.26 10.93
C LYS A 203 -6.79 -21.56 9.78
N ILE A 204 -6.99 -20.24 9.87
CA ILE A 204 -7.75 -19.52 8.85
C ILE A 204 -6.98 -19.43 7.53
N ILE A 205 -5.65 -19.25 7.57
CA ILE A 205 -4.79 -19.25 6.37
C ILE A 205 -4.90 -20.59 5.63
N GLN A 206 -4.75 -21.71 6.34
CA GLN A 206 -4.85 -23.06 5.77
C GLN A 206 -6.25 -23.31 5.18
N GLU A 207 -7.29 -22.89 5.90
CA GLU A 207 -8.67 -23.13 5.51
C GLU A 207 -9.09 -22.29 4.28
N VAL A 208 -8.66 -21.03 4.19
CA VAL A 208 -8.84 -20.21 2.98
C VAL A 208 -8.12 -20.81 1.78
N ALA A 209 -6.86 -21.24 1.94
CA ALA A 209 -6.10 -21.87 0.85
C ALA A 209 -6.81 -23.14 0.34
N ARG A 210 -7.31 -23.98 1.25
CA ARG A 210 -8.08 -25.19 0.93
C ARG A 210 -9.37 -24.87 0.18
N GLN A 211 -10.07 -23.80 0.55
CA GLN A 211 -11.33 -23.42 -0.10
C GLN A 211 -11.13 -22.75 -1.45
N LEU A 212 -10.09 -21.93 -1.64
CA LEU A 212 -9.70 -21.42 -2.95
C LEU A 212 -9.44 -22.58 -3.93
N ALA A 213 -8.66 -23.58 -3.49
CA ALA A 213 -8.37 -24.77 -4.30
C ALA A 213 -9.65 -25.57 -4.62
N SER A 214 -10.49 -25.85 -3.62
CA SER A 214 -11.70 -26.67 -3.83
C SER A 214 -12.77 -26.01 -4.70
N LYS A 215 -12.78 -24.67 -4.77
CA LYS A 215 -13.69 -23.88 -5.61
C LYS A 215 -13.12 -23.56 -7.01
N GLY A 216 -11.93 -24.08 -7.34
CA GLY A 216 -11.27 -23.83 -8.62
C GLY A 216 -10.86 -22.37 -8.81
N LEU A 217 -10.50 -21.66 -7.74
CA LEU A 217 -9.99 -20.28 -7.75
C LEU A 217 -8.46 -20.26 -7.83
N GLY A 218 -7.88 -21.05 -8.75
CA GLY A 218 -6.42 -21.23 -8.86
C GLY A 218 -5.64 -19.96 -9.25
N ASP A 219 -6.34 -18.93 -9.74
CA ASP A 219 -5.75 -17.63 -10.09
C ASP A 219 -5.63 -16.69 -8.87
N THR A 220 -6.19 -17.09 -7.71
CA THR A 220 -6.08 -16.38 -6.43
C THR A 220 -5.29 -17.23 -5.45
N VAL A 221 -4.28 -16.63 -4.80
CA VAL A 221 -3.50 -17.27 -3.73
C VAL A 221 -3.65 -16.52 -2.42
N VAL A 222 -3.29 -17.13 -1.29
CA VAL A 222 -3.35 -16.44 0.00
C VAL A 222 -2.15 -15.49 0.16
N SER A 223 -2.40 -14.28 0.68
CA SER A 223 -1.39 -13.43 1.34
C SER A 223 -1.55 -13.54 2.86
N ALA A 224 -0.45 -13.38 3.60
CA ALA A 224 -0.41 -13.40 5.06
C ALA A 224 0.77 -12.56 5.57
N SER A 225 0.86 -12.09 6.80
CA SER A 225 -0.18 -12.08 7.83
C SER A 225 -0.63 -10.66 8.15
N ASP A 226 -0.26 -9.67 7.34
CA ASP A 226 -0.74 -8.27 7.42
C ASP A 226 -0.53 -7.64 8.80
N GLU A 227 0.57 -7.98 9.47
CA GLU A 227 0.85 -7.51 10.82
C GLU A 227 1.11 -6.01 10.84
N ASN A 228 0.67 -5.33 11.91
CA ASN A 228 0.88 -3.90 12.13
C ASN A 228 2.37 -3.50 12.15
N SER A 229 3.24 -4.44 12.54
CA SER A 229 4.68 -4.22 12.70
C SER A 229 5.52 -5.32 12.08
N MET A 230 6.70 -4.92 11.59
CA MET A 230 7.70 -5.84 11.03
C MET A 230 8.15 -6.90 12.05
N ASP A 231 8.22 -6.52 13.32
CA ASP A 231 8.70 -7.37 14.40
C ASP A 231 7.70 -8.48 14.72
N ASP A 232 6.41 -8.16 14.67
CA ASP A 232 5.33 -9.15 14.81
C ASP A 232 5.28 -10.08 13.61
N ALA A 233 5.44 -9.55 12.39
CA ALA A 233 5.52 -10.35 11.17
C ALA A 233 6.65 -11.38 11.24
N VAL A 234 7.87 -10.96 11.58
CA VAL A 234 9.02 -11.89 11.72
C VAL A 234 8.73 -12.94 12.80
N ARG A 235 8.23 -12.51 13.96
CA ARG A 235 7.98 -13.40 15.09
C ARG A 235 6.87 -14.42 14.82
N ASN A 236 5.83 -14.04 14.08
CA ASN A 236 4.70 -14.91 13.78
C ASN A 236 4.98 -15.83 12.60
N ILE A 237 5.40 -15.27 11.46
CA ILE A 237 5.70 -16.05 10.26
C ILE A 237 6.85 -17.03 10.53
N GLY A 238 7.89 -16.61 11.25
CA GLY A 238 9.02 -17.47 11.62
C GLY A 238 8.65 -18.64 12.54
N ALA A 239 7.45 -18.64 13.11
CA ALA A 239 6.94 -19.69 13.99
C ALA A 239 5.73 -20.45 13.41
N PHE A 240 5.28 -20.12 12.20
CA PHE A 240 4.26 -20.89 11.51
C PHE A 240 4.77 -22.29 11.16
N SER A 241 3.86 -23.26 11.19
CA SER A 241 4.13 -24.62 10.72
C SER A 241 4.44 -24.65 9.22
N SER A 242 5.13 -25.69 8.78
CA SER A 242 5.42 -25.90 7.35
C SER A 242 4.16 -26.00 6.49
N GLU A 243 3.06 -26.49 7.07
CA GLU A 243 1.75 -26.55 6.39
C GLU A 243 1.20 -25.15 6.13
N THR A 244 1.21 -24.27 7.13
CA THR A 244 0.80 -22.86 6.96
C THR A 244 1.72 -22.12 5.99
N LEU A 245 3.05 -22.29 6.10
CA LEU A 245 4.01 -21.65 5.18
C LEU A 245 3.83 -22.08 3.72
N ALA A 246 3.26 -23.27 3.47
CA ALA A 246 2.90 -23.73 2.13
C ALA A 246 1.56 -23.19 1.63
N ALA A 247 0.69 -22.70 2.53
CA ALA A 247 -0.68 -22.29 2.22
C ALA A 247 -0.80 -20.87 1.64
N PHE A 248 0.21 -20.00 1.82
CA PHE A 248 0.22 -18.63 1.26
C PHE A 248 1.46 -18.39 0.40
N GLN A 249 1.39 -17.42 -0.51
CA GLN A 249 2.47 -17.16 -1.50
C GLN A 249 3.02 -15.73 -1.46
N GLN A 250 2.43 -14.86 -0.64
CA GLN A 250 2.84 -13.47 -0.48
C GLN A 250 2.82 -13.10 0.99
N ILE A 251 3.87 -12.42 1.44
CA ILE A 251 3.95 -11.78 2.74
C ILE A 251 3.46 -10.35 2.63
N ASN A 252 2.44 -10.00 3.40
CA ASN A 252 1.96 -8.65 3.60
C ASN A 252 2.36 -8.18 5.01
N VAL A 253 2.72 -6.90 5.13
CA VAL A 253 3.09 -6.27 6.41
C VAL A 253 2.84 -4.76 6.38
N HIS A 254 2.48 -4.19 7.51
CA HIS A 254 2.32 -2.76 7.68
C HIS A 254 3.60 -2.13 8.18
N SER A 255 3.87 -0.87 7.78
CA SER A 255 5.10 -0.17 8.18
C SER A 255 4.88 0.90 9.26
N TYR A 256 3.86 0.72 10.10
CA TYR A 256 3.57 1.61 11.22
C TYR A 256 4.61 1.54 12.34
N ALA A 257 5.11 0.33 12.63
CA ALA A 257 6.05 0.07 13.72
C ALA A 257 7.07 -1.02 13.36
N GLY A 258 8.00 -1.24 14.29
CA GLY A 258 9.04 -2.27 14.17
C GLY A 258 10.36 -1.78 13.57
N THR A 259 11.38 -2.60 13.78
CA THR A 259 12.77 -2.38 13.40
C THR A 259 13.28 -3.45 12.43
N GLN A 260 12.61 -4.59 12.33
CA GLN A 260 13.09 -5.80 11.66
C GLN A 260 12.82 -5.85 10.14
N ARG A 261 13.03 -4.75 9.41
CA ARG A 261 12.79 -4.70 7.96
C ARG A 261 13.70 -5.66 7.20
N GLU A 262 14.99 -5.69 7.51
CA GLU A 262 15.94 -6.55 6.81
C GLU A 262 15.77 -8.02 7.15
N GLU A 263 15.40 -8.33 8.39
CA GLU A 263 15.08 -9.67 8.86
C GLU A 263 13.83 -10.20 8.16
N LEU A 264 12.77 -9.38 8.04
CA LEU A 264 11.56 -9.78 7.33
C LEU A 264 11.83 -10.00 5.83
N ARG A 265 12.62 -9.12 5.20
CA ARG A 265 13.11 -9.32 3.83
C ARG A 265 13.83 -10.66 3.67
N ARG A 266 14.74 -10.97 4.59
CA ARG A 266 15.50 -12.22 4.58
C ARG A 266 14.58 -13.42 4.71
N LEU A 267 13.63 -13.36 5.65
CA LEU A 267 12.63 -14.40 5.87
C LEU A 267 11.78 -14.64 4.61
N ALA A 268 11.29 -13.57 3.96
CA ALA A 268 10.54 -13.67 2.71
C ALA A 268 11.37 -14.33 1.59
N THR A 269 12.65 -13.95 1.47
CA THR A 269 13.58 -14.51 0.49
C THR A 269 13.83 -16.00 0.76
N GLU A 270 14.10 -16.38 2.02
CA GLU A 270 14.33 -17.77 2.42
C GLU A 270 13.11 -18.66 2.17
N LEU A 271 11.90 -18.12 2.34
CA LEU A 271 10.64 -18.80 2.09
C LEU A 271 10.19 -18.75 0.62
N GLY A 272 10.89 -17.99 -0.24
CA GLY A 272 10.50 -17.79 -1.63
C GLY A 272 9.14 -17.13 -1.81
N LYS A 273 8.79 -16.17 -0.93
CA LYS A 273 7.51 -15.45 -0.94
C LYS A 273 7.70 -14.03 -1.47
N ARG A 274 6.70 -13.52 -2.20
CA ARG A 274 6.62 -12.08 -2.52
C ARG A 274 6.53 -11.29 -1.22
N LEU A 275 7.10 -10.10 -1.16
CA LEU A 275 7.02 -9.23 0.02
C LEU A 275 6.42 -7.86 -0.30
N TRP A 276 5.27 -7.57 0.28
CA TRP A 276 4.56 -6.30 0.13
C TRP A 276 4.58 -5.51 1.43
N GLN A 277 4.84 -4.21 1.30
CA GLN A 277 4.33 -3.25 2.27
C GLN A 277 2.87 -2.99 1.87
N SER A 278 1.92 -3.47 2.67
CA SER A 278 0.50 -3.57 2.32
C SER A 278 -0.39 -2.49 2.94
N GLU A 279 0.09 -1.81 3.97
CA GLU A 279 -0.56 -0.63 4.55
C GLU A 279 0.41 0.28 5.32
N SER A 280 0.28 1.60 5.13
CA SER A 280 1.05 2.58 5.87
C SER A 280 0.33 3.90 5.97
N GLY A 281 0.84 4.75 6.86
CA GLY A 281 0.34 6.09 7.12
C GLY A 281 1.05 6.71 8.33
N PRO A 282 0.74 7.96 8.68
CA PRO A 282 1.43 8.69 9.75
C PRO A 282 0.95 8.30 11.16
N LEU A 283 0.70 7.01 11.42
CA LEU A 283 0.21 6.52 12.70
C LEU A 283 1.12 6.98 13.85
N GLY A 284 0.49 7.53 14.90
CA GLY A 284 1.17 8.01 16.09
C GLY A 284 2.05 9.25 15.89
N GLN A 285 2.01 9.90 14.71
CA GLN A 285 2.83 11.07 14.43
C GLN A 285 2.09 12.38 14.69
N SER A 286 2.77 13.33 15.34
CA SER A 286 2.30 14.71 15.48
C SER A 286 2.90 15.55 14.34
N LEU A 287 2.12 15.78 13.29
CA LEU A 287 2.55 16.50 12.08
C LEU A 287 1.85 17.86 12.03
N SER A 288 2.61 18.92 11.75
CA SER A 288 2.07 20.29 11.83
C SER A 288 1.15 20.64 10.67
N ASP A 289 1.43 20.09 9.48
CA ASP A 289 0.71 20.38 8.24
C ASP A 289 0.90 19.27 7.18
N ASP A 290 0.26 19.44 6.02
CA ASP A 290 0.32 18.49 4.91
C ASP A 290 1.74 18.30 4.35
N THR A 291 2.62 19.32 4.44
CA THR A 291 4.02 19.21 3.99
C THR A 291 4.82 18.34 4.95
N ASP A 292 4.63 18.53 6.26
CA ASP A 292 5.22 17.64 7.27
C ASP A 292 4.79 16.19 7.05
N ALA A 293 3.50 15.96 6.77
CA ALA A 293 2.99 14.63 6.46
C ALA A 293 3.61 14.03 5.18
N ALA A 294 3.76 14.83 4.13
CA ALA A 294 4.39 14.42 2.89
C ALA A 294 5.86 14.02 3.10
N LEU A 295 6.66 14.84 3.80
CA LEU A 295 8.08 14.59 4.00
C LEU A 295 8.36 13.45 4.98
N PHE A 296 7.46 13.22 5.94
CA PHE A 296 7.48 12.05 6.80
C PHE A 296 7.19 10.77 6.00
N MET A 297 6.13 10.76 5.19
CA MET A 297 5.78 9.59 4.39
C MET A 297 6.83 9.29 3.32
N ALA A 298 7.46 10.31 2.73
CA ALA A 298 8.58 10.11 1.81
C ALA A 298 9.76 9.37 2.46
N GLU A 299 10.11 9.71 3.71
CA GLU A 299 11.13 9.00 4.48
C GLU A 299 10.76 7.53 4.67
N ARG A 300 9.51 7.26 5.04
CA ARG A 300 9.01 5.90 5.24
C ARG A 300 9.03 5.07 3.97
N ILE A 301 8.55 5.64 2.85
CA ILE A 301 8.59 5.00 1.54
C ILE A 301 10.03 4.64 1.16
N ILE A 302 10.94 5.60 1.25
CA ILE A 302 12.37 5.39 0.95
C ILE A 302 12.93 4.26 1.81
N ARG A 303 12.69 4.29 3.12
CA ARG A 303 13.17 3.28 4.05
C ARG A 303 12.60 1.89 3.76
N ASP A 304 11.30 1.79 3.49
CA ASP A 304 10.65 0.51 3.15
C ASP A 304 11.20 -0.04 1.82
N LEU A 305 11.43 0.80 0.81
CA LEU A 305 12.01 0.38 -0.46
C LEU A 305 13.49 -0.03 -0.37
N ARG A 306 14.26 0.57 0.55
CA ARG A 306 15.69 0.27 0.76
C ARG A 306 15.93 -0.95 1.64
N GLU A 307 15.31 -0.96 2.82
CA GLU A 307 15.60 -1.93 3.89
C GLU A 307 14.72 -3.18 3.75
N LEU A 308 13.40 -2.96 3.66
CA LEU A 308 12.42 -4.05 3.50
C LEU A 308 12.45 -4.61 2.08
N ARG A 309 12.84 -3.78 1.10
CA ARG A 309 12.86 -4.11 -0.33
C ARG A 309 11.52 -4.63 -0.82
N ALA A 310 10.45 -3.97 -0.36
CA ALA A 310 9.10 -4.34 -0.75
C ALA A 310 8.93 -4.27 -2.28
N GLU A 311 8.30 -5.31 -2.83
CA GLU A 311 7.96 -5.41 -4.25
C GLU A 311 6.74 -4.54 -4.60
N ALA A 312 5.96 -4.13 -3.60
CA ALA A 312 4.89 -3.15 -3.73
C ALA A 312 4.82 -2.27 -2.49
N TRP A 313 4.30 -1.05 -2.67
CA TRP A 313 4.03 -0.12 -1.57
C TRP A 313 2.59 0.39 -1.66
N VAL A 314 1.80 0.13 -0.61
CA VAL A 314 0.37 0.41 -0.55
C VAL A 314 0.07 1.35 0.61
N ASP A 315 -0.48 2.52 0.28
CA ASP A 315 -0.96 3.51 1.24
C ASP A 315 -2.28 3.03 1.88
N TRP A 316 -2.54 3.41 3.13
CA TRP A 316 -3.83 3.10 3.76
C TRP A 316 -4.98 3.78 3.00
N GLN A 317 -5.01 5.12 2.99
CA GLN A 317 -6.13 5.88 2.48
C GLN A 317 -5.70 6.99 1.52
N SER A 318 -6.30 6.98 0.33
CA SER A 318 -6.12 8.08 -0.63
C SER A 318 -6.94 9.33 -0.23
N GLY A 319 -8.09 9.15 0.42
CA GLY A 319 -8.89 10.23 1.00
C GLY A 319 -9.26 9.93 2.44
N ASP A 320 -9.17 10.93 3.33
CA ASP A 320 -9.48 10.76 4.75
C ASP A 320 -9.96 12.12 5.32
N PRO A 321 -10.85 12.14 6.34
CA PRO A 321 -11.20 13.37 7.04
C PRO A 321 -9.99 14.09 7.66
N SER A 322 -8.97 13.33 8.08
CA SER A 322 -7.69 13.84 8.55
C SER A 322 -6.75 14.10 7.38
N ARG A 323 -6.34 15.36 7.22
CA ARG A 323 -5.44 15.78 6.15
C ARG A 323 -4.07 15.10 6.20
N SER A 324 -3.59 14.70 7.38
CA SER A 324 -2.33 13.95 7.48
C SER A 324 -2.45 12.55 6.88
N TRP A 325 -3.63 11.94 6.93
CA TRP A 325 -3.91 10.60 6.41
C TRP A 325 -4.35 10.57 4.95
N ALA A 326 -4.64 11.71 4.35
CA ALA A 326 -5.14 11.79 2.99
C ALA A 326 -4.08 12.16 1.96
N SER A 327 -4.25 11.69 0.72
CA SER A 327 -3.61 12.27 -0.46
C SER A 327 -4.46 13.41 -1.04
N PHE A 328 -5.78 13.36 -0.90
CA PHE A 328 -6.70 14.44 -1.28
C PHE A 328 -7.76 14.72 -0.22
N THR A 329 -8.18 15.97 -0.10
CA THR A 329 -9.36 16.32 0.71
C THR A 329 -10.63 16.02 -0.06
N LEU A 330 -11.68 15.55 0.62
CA LEU A 330 -13.00 15.28 0.04
C LEU A 330 -14.00 16.37 0.45
N ASN A 331 -14.85 16.80 -0.48
CA ASN A 331 -15.95 17.73 -0.24
C ASN A 331 -17.28 17.10 -0.65
N ASP A 332 -18.12 16.75 0.34
CA ASP A 332 -19.40 16.05 0.12
C ASP A 332 -20.45 16.92 -0.58
N SER A 333 -20.42 18.24 -0.34
CA SER A 333 -21.42 19.16 -0.91
C SER A 333 -21.22 19.33 -2.42
N GLU A 334 -19.96 19.39 -2.85
CA GLU A 334 -19.58 19.52 -4.26
C GLU A 334 -19.31 18.18 -4.95
N GLN A 335 -19.18 17.12 -4.14
CA GLN A 335 -18.67 15.80 -4.54
C GLN A 335 -17.37 15.95 -5.34
N SER A 336 -16.37 16.56 -4.72
CA SER A 336 -15.07 16.88 -5.34
C SER A 336 -13.92 16.41 -4.45
N CYS A 337 -12.77 16.16 -5.07
CA CYS A 337 -11.52 15.91 -4.38
C CYS A 337 -10.47 16.96 -4.76
N THR A 338 -9.66 17.39 -3.79
CA THR A 338 -8.57 18.34 -4.02
C THR A 338 -7.25 17.74 -3.55
N PRO A 339 -6.25 17.56 -4.45
CA PRO A 339 -4.93 17.09 -4.09
C PRO A 339 -4.26 17.97 -3.03
N ILE A 340 -3.53 17.33 -2.11
CA ILE A 340 -2.67 18.01 -1.11
C ILE A 340 -1.22 17.52 -1.23
N LYS A 341 -0.31 18.02 -0.39
CA LYS A 341 1.13 17.74 -0.50
C LYS A 341 1.48 16.25 -0.53
N ARG A 342 0.74 15.39 0.19
CA ARG A 342 0.91 13.94 0.13
C ARG A 342 0.64 13.37 -1.26
N PHE A 343 -0.37 13.86 -1.97
CA PHE A 343 -0.62 13.45 -3.37
C PHE A 343 0.57 13.78 -4.27
N TYR A 344 1.07 15.01 -4.22
CA TYR A 344 2.19 15.43 -5.07
C TYR A 344 3.48 14.72 -4.69
N MET A 345 3.68 14.40 -3.42
CA MET A 345 4.79 13.57 -2.97
C MET A 345 4.65 12.14 -3.51
N HIS A 346 3.53 11.45 -3.30
CA HIS A 346 3.30 10.11 -3.83
C HIS A 346 3.46 10.08 -5.34
N ALA A 347 2.87 11.03 -6.08
CA ALA A 347 3.00 11.15 -7.52
C ALA A 347 4.46 11.32 -7.99
N GLY A 348 5.32 11.94 -7.19
CA GLY A 348 6.76 12.00 -7.46
C GLY A 348 7.44 10.63 -7.43
N PHE A 349 6.95 9.69 -6.64
CA PHE A 349 7.39 8.30 -6.72
C PHE A 349 6.64 7.55 -7.83
N SER A 350 5.32 7.54 -7.77
CA SER A 350 4.48 6.57 -8.48
C SER A 350 4.29 6.85 -9.97
N ARG A 351 4.47 8.09 -10.44
CA ARG A 351 4.48 8.39 -11.88
C ARG A 351 5.80 8.02 -12.55
N TYR A 352 6.89 7.90 -11.79
CA TYR A 352 8.25 7.78 -12.32
C TYR A 352 8.92 6.45 -11.99
N ILE A 353 8.46 5.73 -10.96
CA ILE A 353 8.83 4.34 -10.67
C ILE A 353 7.63 3.47 -11.03
N ARG A 354 7.57 3.00 -12.27
CA ARG A 354 6.42 2.26 -12.82
C ARG A 354 6.56 0.74 -12.61
N PRO A 355 5.46 -0.03 -12.70
CA PRO A 355 5.51 -1.49 -12.66
C PRO A 355 6.59 -2.06 -13.61
N GLY A 356 7.33 -3.05 -13.12
CA GLY A 356 8.47 -3.66 -13.81
C GLY A 356 9.80 -2.93 -13.62
N ALA A 357 9.82 -1.77 -12.96
CA ALA A 357 11.08 -1.11 -12.60
C ALA A 357 11.92 -1.99 -11.67
N THR A 358 13.25 -1.90 -11.77
CA THR A 358 14.17 -2.62 -10.90
C THR A 358 14.95 -1.64 -10.05
N PHE A 359 14.85 -1.77 -8.73
CA PHE A 359 15.64 -0.95 -7.81
C PHE A 359 17.12 -1.29 -7.91
N VAL A 360 17.95 -0.26 -7.81
CA VAL A 360 19.41 -0.36 -7.90
C VAL A 360 20.06 0.35 -6.71
N GLU A 361 21.32 0.03 -6.44
CA GLU A 361 22.03 0.60 -5.31
C GLU A 361 22.23 2.11 -5.48
N VAL A 362 21.98 2.84 -4.39
CA VAL A 362 22.32 4.25 -4.21
C VAL A 362 22.80 4.44 -2.78
N ASP A 363 23.98 5.01 -2.59
CA ASP A 363 24.69 5.09 -1.30
C ASP A 363 24.20 6.25 -0.41
N SER A 364 22.89 6.38 -0.26
CA SER A 364 22.25 7.38 0.62
C SER A 364 20.97 6.83 1.25
N GLU A 365 20.77 7.11 2.54
CA GLU A 365 19.57 6.71 3.30
C GLU A 365 18.32 7.50 2.90
N ASP A 366 18.48 8.71 2.35
CA ASP A 366 17.39 9.60 1.94
C ASP A 366 17.06 9.47 0.43
N MET A 367 17.50 8.40 -0.23
CA MET A 367 17.34 8.23 -1.68
C MET A 367 16.99 6.80 -2.10
N VAL A 368 16.23 6.70 -3.19
CA VAL A 368 16.03 5.46 -3.94
C VAL A 368 16.27 5.70 -5.43
N ALA A 369 16.80 4.69 -6.11
CA ALA A 369 16.99 4.69 -7.55
C ALA A 369 16.39 3.42 -8.16
N ALA A 370 15.72 3.57 -9.31
CA ALA A 370 15.14 2.44 -10.03
C ALA A 370 15.29 2.62 -11.54
N VAL A 371 15.73 1.57 -12.23
CA VAL A 371 15.78 1.50 -13.69
C VAL A 371 14.40 1.10 -14.22
N SER A 372 13.90 1.78 -15.24
CA SER A 372 12.61 1.47 -15.87
C SER A 372 12.59 0.06 -16.46
N ALA A 373 11.39 -0.52 -16.60
CA ALA A 373 11.21 -1.90 -17.07
C ALA A 373 11.83 -2.17 -18.45
N ASP A 374 11.85 -1.16 -19.32
CA ASP A 374 12.45 -1.19 -20.66
C ASP A 374 13.95 -0.84 -20.68
N GLY A 375 14.53 -0.50 -19.53
CA GLY A 375 15.93 -0.09 -19.37
C GLY A 375 16.26 1.29 -19.92
N SER A 376 15.28 2.07 -20.37
CA SER A 376 15.51 3.34 -21.08
C SER A 376 15.76 4.55 -20.16
N SER A 377 15.54 4.41 -18.86
CA SER A 377 15.74 5.49 -17.89
C SER A 377 16.03 4.98 -16.48
N LEU A 378 16.66 5.83 -15.66
CA LEU A 378 16.78 5.68 -14.23
C LEU A 378 16.02 6.81 -13.54
N THR A 379 15.10 6.45 -12.65
CA THR A 379 14.44 7.39 -11.75
C THR A 379 15.20 7.44 -10.44
N LEU A 380 15.57 8.63 -9.99
CA LEU A 380 16.20 8.89 -8.70
C LEU A 380 15.29 9.80 -7.87
N VAL A 381 14.83 9.34 -6.72
CA VAL A 381 14.07 10.16 -5.78
C VAL A 381 14.97 10.56 -4.62
N VAL A 382 15.04 11.86 -4.35
CA VAL A 382 15.89 12.47 -3.34
C VAL A 382 15.03 13.22 -2.34
N ARG A 383 15.11 12.82 -1.06
CA ARG A 383 14.55 13.58 0.04
C ARG A 383 15.62 14.48 0.65
N ASN A 384 15.23 15.71 1.00
CA ASN A 384 15.97 16.52 1.96
C ASN A 384 15.07 16.79 3.17
N GLY A 385 15.30 16.06 4.26
CA GLY A 385 14.56 16.22 5.51
C GLY A 385 14.99 17.43 6.35
N ASP A 386 16.08 18.11 6.02
CA ASP A 386 16.55 19.30 6.76
C ASP A 386 15.55 20.44 6.56
N ARG A 387 15.06 21.02 7.67
CA ARG A 387 14.05 22.08 7.65
C ARG A 387 14.59 23.46 7.27
N SER A 388 15.90 23.64 7.28
CA SER A 388 16.56 24.95 7.22
C SER A 388 17.61 25.06 6.13
N ALA A 389 18.30 23.96 5.81
CA ALA A 389 19.44 23.97 4.91
C ALA A 389 19.11 23.22 3.61
N SER A 390 19.50 23.84 2.49
CA SER A 390 19.60 23.12 1.22
C SER A 390 20.81 22.18 1.25
N ARG A 391 20.73 21.06 0.55
CA ARG A 391 21.82 20.09 0.42
C ARG A 391 22.31 20.02 -1.01
N GLY A 392 23.63 20.09 -1.18
CA GLY A 392 24.28 19.91 -2.48
C GLY A 392 24.69 18.46 -2.67
N TYR A 393 24.43 17.89 -3.85
CA TYR A 393 24.86 16.53 -4.21
C TYR A 393 25.59 16.53 -5.55
N THR A 394 26.66 15.75 -5.63
CA THR A 394 27.29 15.31 -6.87
C THR A 394 26.95 13.83 -7.05
N PHE A 395 26.10 13.52 -8.03
CA PHE A 395 25.80 12.14 -8.41
C PHE A 395 26.87 11.60 -9.36
N ASP A 396 27.51 10.51 -8.96
CA ASP A 396 28.43 9.71 -9.77
C ASP A 396 27.63 8.65 -10.53
N LEU A 397 27.39 8.92 -11.81
CA LEU A 397 26.63 8.05 -12.71
C LEU A 397 27.53 7.10 -13.49
N THR A 398 28.84 7.04 -13.21
CA THR A 398 29.82 6.27 -14.02
C THR A 398 29.58 4.75 -14.02
N ARG A 399 28.67 4.27 -13.16
CA ARG A 399 28.23 2.87 -13.04
C ARG A 399 26.88 2.62 -13.71
N LEU A 400 26.36 3.59 -14.49
CA LEU A 400 25.30 3.38 -15.46
C LEU A 400 25.92 2.93 -16.80
N PRO A 401 25.25 2.06 -17.58
CA PRO A 401 25.77 1.61 -18.87
C PRO A 401 25.81 2.74 -19.91
N THR A 402 24.82 3.63 -19.89
CA THR A 402 24.72 4.85 -20.70
C THR A 402 24.03 5.93 -19.89
N VAL A 403 24.23 7.19 -20.28
CA VAL A 403 23.58 8.33 -19.65
C VAL A 403 23.26 9.40 -20.69
N GLY A 404 22.07 9.98 -20.61
CA GLY A 404 21.68 11.14 -21.39
C GLY A 404 22.43 12.41 -20.97
N LEU A 405 22.19 13.50 -21.70
CA LEU A 405 22.85 14.79 -21.47
C LEU A 405 22.17 15.65 -20.40
N ALA A 406 20.93 15.33 -20.03
CA ALA A 406 20.19 16.05 -19.02
C ALA A 406 19.17 15.14 -18.33
N ALA A 407 18.91 15.39 -17.05
CA ALA A 407 17.85 14.77 -16.28
C ALA A 407 16.65 15.71 -16.15
N GLU A 408 15.45 15.19 -16.33
CA GLU A 408 14.24 15.93 -15.96
C GLU A 408 14.11 15.95 -14.44
N ALA A 409 13.56 17.03 -13.87
CA ALA A 409 13.39 17.14 -12.42
C ALA A 409 11.99 17.63 -12.04
N ARG A 410 11.43 17.03 -10.99
CA ARG A 410 10.13 17.36 -10.40
C ARG A 410 10.27 17.52 -8.91
N ARG A 411 9.70 18.58 -8.31
CA ARG A 411 9.85 18.83 -6.87
C ARG A 411 8.53 19.07 -6.16
N THR A 412 8.40 18.43 -5.00
CA THR A 412 7.36 18.73 -4.02
C THR A 412 8.03 19.32 -2.78
N SER A 413 7.57 20.49 -2.37
CA SER A 413 8.05 21.22 -1.19
C SER A 413 6.87 21.96 -0.55
N ARG A 414 7.14 22.83 0.43
CA ARG A 414 6.09 23.70 0.98
C ARG A 414 5.42 24.58 -0.08
N THR A 415 6.17 25.08 -1.04
CA THR A 415 5.69 26.03 -2.06
C THR A 415 5.44 25.39 -3.43
N GLU A 416 5.86 24.15 -3.62
CA GLU A 416 5.85 23.49 -4.93
C GLU A 416 5.05 22.18 -4.87
N ASP A 417 4.24 21.94 -5.91
CA ASP A 417 3.33 20.81 -6.03
C ASP A 417 3.73 19.98 -7.27
N LEU A 418 4.70 19.06 -7.09
CA LEU A 418 5.32 18.28 -8.18
C LEU A 418 5.73 19.16 -9.38
N GLU A 419 6.31 20.32 -9.08
CA GLU A 419 6.64 21.34 -10.06
C GLU A 419 7.76 20.87 -11.01
N ARG A 420 7.60 21.10 -12.33
CA ARG A 420 8.67 20.85 -13.31
C ARG A 420 9.76 21.89 -13.14
N LEU A 421 10.96 21.43 -12.86
CA LEU A 421 12.15 22.27 -12.80
C LEU A 421 12.85 22.28 -14.17
N PRO A 422 13.77 23.25 -14.40
CA PRO A 422 14.70 23.17 -15.52
C PRO A 422 15.48 21.85 -15.50
N ASP A 423 15.73 21.29 -16.68
CA ASP A 423 16.49 20.05 -16.81
C ASP A 423 17.92 20.25 -16.25
N THR A 424 18.40 19.25 -15.52
CA THR A 424 19.72 19.28 -14.90
C THR A 424 20.73 18.68 -15.87
N ALA A 425 21.74 19.47 -16.27
CA ALA A 425 22.79 18.98 -17.16
C ALA A 425 23.59 17.82 -16.53
N ILE A 426 23.96 16.87 -17.38
CA ILE A 426 24.83 15.75 -17.06
C ILE A 426 26.07 15.87 -17.94
N GLU A 427 27.24 15.99 -17.32
CA GLU A 427 28.52 16.15 -17.98
C GLU A 427 29.49 15.10 -17.45
N ASP A 428 30.12 14.31 -18.32
CA ASP A 428 31.07 13.25 -17.92
C ASP A 428 30.51 12.30 -16.85
N TYR A 429 29.27 11.84 -17.01
CA TYR A 429 28.54 11.00 -16.05
C TYR A 429 28.39 11.65 -14.65
N ARG A 430 28.52 12.98 -14.55
CA ARG A 430 28.31 13.74 -13.33
C ARG A 430 27.04 14.56 -13.45
N MET A 431 26.19 14.47 -12.43
CA MET A 431 25.06 15.37 -12.24
C MET A 431 25.22 16.09 -10.91
N THR A 432 25.22 17.42 -10.90
CA THR A 432 25.36 18.22 -9.66
C THR A 432 24.08 18.99 -9.40
N VAL A 433 23.53 18.86 -8.19
CA VAL A 433 22.26 19.50 -7.82
C VAL A 433 22.31 20.12 -6.44
N THR A 434 21.45 21.11 -6.21
CA THR A 434 21.11 21.61 -4.88
C THR A 434 19.65 21.32 -4.62
N VAL A 435 19.36 20.50 -3.62
CA VAL A 435 18.00 20.14 -3.19
C VAL A 435 17.61 21.07 -2.03
N PRO A 436 16.56 21.89 -2.17
CA PRO A 436 16.13 22.81 -1.12
C PRO A 436 15.78 22.10 0.19
N ALA A 437 15.83 22.86 1.28
CA ALA A 437 15.35 22.42 2.58
C ALA A 437 13.91 21.86 2.48
N PHE A 438 13.66 20.77 3.19
CA PHE A 438 12.34 20.18 3.40
C PHE A 438 11.56 19.92 2.10
N SER A 439 12.20 19.19 1.19
CA SER A 439 11.65 18.89 -0.14
C SER A 439 11.94 17.46 -0.59
N VAL A 440 11.16 16.98 -1.54
CA VAL A 440 11.39 15.72 -2.29
C VAL A 440 11.53 16.08 -3.75
N THR A 441 12.63 15.67 -4.38
CA THR A 441 12.90 15.91 -5.81
C THR A 441 13.08 14.58 -6.51
N THR A 442 12.33 14.37 -7.59
CA THR A 442 12.44 13.22 -8.47
C THR A 442 13.17 13.62 -9.74
N PHE A 443 14.24 12.90 -10.06
CA PHE A 443 15.00 13.04 -11.30
C PHE A 443 14.72 11.85 -12.21
N VAL A 444 14.52 12.10 -13.49
CA VAL A 444 14.44 11.06 -14.53
C VAL A 444 15.65 11.24 -15.43
N ILE A 445 16.58 10.28 -15.35
CA ILE A 445 17.85 10.27 -16.09
C ILE A 445 17.70 9.33 -17.28
N PRO A 446 17.76 9.83 -18.53
CA PRO A 446 17.72 8.97 -19.72
C PRO A 446 18.93 8.03 -19.78
N MET A 447 18.72 6.81 -20.26
CA MET A 447 19.74 5.78 -20.52
C MET A 447 19.62 5.30 -21.98
N PRO A 448 20.14 6.08 -22.95
CA PRO A 448 19.95 5.84 -24.38
C PRO A 448 20.78 4.69 -24.95
#